data_AF-A0A6J3H365-F1
#
_entry.id   AF-A0A6J3H365-F1
#
_cell.length_a   1.000
_cell.length_b   1.000
_cell.length_c   1.000
_cell.angle_alpha   90.00
_cell.angle_beta   90.00
_cell.angle_gamma   90.00
#
_symmetry.space_group_name_H-M   'P 1'
#
loop_
_entity.id
_entity.type
_entity.pdbx_description
1 polymer ?
#
loop_
_entity_poly.entity_id
_entity_poly.type
_entity_poly.pdbx_seq_one_letter_code
_entity_poly.pdbx_strand_id
1 'polypeptide(L)'
;MTLSVEKKVPLLHNFHSFLYQPDWRFTESKEKDRQVLEDFPTISLEFRNLAEKYQTVIADICRRMGIGMAEFLNKHVTSEQEWDKYCHYVAGLVGIGLSRLFSASEFEDALVGEDTERANSMGLFLQKTNIIRDYLEDQQEGREFWPQEVWSRYVKKLGDFAKPENIDLAVQCLNELITNALHHIPDVITYLSRLRNQSVFNFCAIPQVMAIATLAACYNNQQVFKGVVKIRKGQAVTLMMDATNMPAVKAIIYQYMEEIYHRIPDSDPSSSKTRQIISTIRTQNLPNCQLISRSHYSPIYLSFVMLLAALSWQYLTTLSQVTEDYVQTGEH
;
A
#
# COMPACT_ATOMS: atom_id res chain seq x y z
N MET A 1 -19.82 12.18 0.33
CA MET A 1 -19.96 13.44 -0.49
C MET A 1 -21.02 14.44 0.04
N THR A 2 -21.21 14.57 1.35
CA THR A 2 -22.36 15.31 1.93
C THR A 2 -22.05 16.77 2.34
N LEU A 3 -20.78 17.16 2.35
CA LEU A 3 -20.34 18.50 2.71
C LEU A 3 -20.13 19.35 1.46
N SER A 4 -20.65 20.59 1.48
CA SER A 4 -20.42 21.57 0.42
C SER A 4 -18.93 21.90 0.29
N VAL A 5 -18.50 22.27 -0.92
CA VAL A 5 -17.12 22.71 -1.17
C VAL A 5 -16.75 23.91 -0.30
N GLU A 6 -17.66 24.87 -0.15
CA GLU A 6 -17.49 26.06 0.69
C GLU A 6 -17.16 25.71 2.15
N LYS A 7 -17.82 24.69 2.71
CA LYS A 7 -17.53 24.22 4.05
C LYS A 7 -16.26 23.36 4.12
N LYS A 8 -15.97 22.59 3.07
CA LYS A 8 -14.84 21.66 3.04
C LYS A 8 -13.49 22.36 2.89
N VAL A 9 -13.39 23.42 2.09
CA VAL A 9 -12.12 24.12 1.85
C VAL A 9 -11.50 24.67 3.14
N PRO A 10 -12.22 25.42 4.01
CA PRO A 10 -11.66 25.88 5.28
C PRO A 10 -11.30 24.72 6.23
N LEU A 11 -12.07 23.62 6.24
CA LEU A 11 -11.76 22.46 7.05
C LEU A 11 -10.43 21.84 6.63
N LEU A 12 -10.19 21.68 5.33
CA LEU A 12 -8.94 21.13 4.80
C LEU A 12 -7.75 22.06 5.06
N HIS A 13 -7.88 23.35 4.78
CA HIS A 13 -6.80 24.32 5.00
C HIS A 13 -6.40 24.42 6.48
N ASN A 14 -7.38 24.41 7.39
CA ASN A 14 -7.13 24.59 8.81
C ASN A 14 -6.93 23.28 9.58
N PHE A 15 -7.02 22.11 8.93
CA PHE A 15 -6.95 20.81 9.62
C PHE A 15 -5.70 20.67 10.49
N HIS A 16 -4.55 21.13 10.00
CA HIS A 16 -3.29 21.10 10.76
C HIS A 16 -3.34 21.92 12.06
N SER A 17 -4.19 22.95 12.13
CA SER A 17 -4.34 23.79 13.32
C SER A 17 -5.22 23.12 14.37
N PHE A 18 -6.15 22.26 13.95
CA PHE A 18 -7.05 21.52 14.85
C PHE A 18 -6.30 20.50 15.72
N LEU A 19 -5.13 20.04 15.25
CA LEU A 19 -4.20 19.22 16.06
C LEU A 19 -3.82 19.91 17.39
N TYR A 20 -3.82 21.24 17.42
CA TYR A 20 -3.49 22.05 18.59
C TYR A 20 -4.72 22.63 19.31
N GLN A 21 -5.94 22.30 18.88
CA GLN A 21 -7.19 22.73 19.50
C GLN A 21 -7.81 21.55 20.27
N PRO A 22 -7.66 21.49 21.61
CA PRO A 22 -7.99 20.29 22.39
C PRO A 22 -9.44 19.82 22.27
N ASP A 23 -10.38 20.76 22.12
CA ASP A 23 -11.80 20.46 22.08
C ASP A 23 -12.37 20.30 20.66
N TRP A 24 -11.55 20.54 19.63
CA TRP A 24 -12.03 20.48 18.25
C TRP A 24 -12.50 19.07 17.90
N ARG A 25 -13.68 18.99 17.31
CA ARG A 25 -14.30 17.78 16.80
C ARG A 25 -15.25 18.12 15.66
N PHE A 26 -15.62 17.12 14.86
CA PHE A 26 -16.54 17.30 13.75
C PHE A 26 -17.59 16.18 13.69
N THR A 27 -18.84 16.53 13.98
CA THR A 27 -19.96 15.58 14.17
C THR A 27 -20.92 15.48 12.97
N GLU A 28 -20.66 16.24 11.91
CA GLU A 28 -21.56 16.31 10.74
C GLU A 28 -21.18 15.31 9.63
N SER A 29 -20.13 14.51 9.83
CA SER A 29 -19.71 13.51 8.86
C SER A 29 -20.70 12.34 8.80
N LYS A 30 -21.05 11.92 7.59
CA LYS A 30 -21.87 10.71 7.35
C LYS A 30 -21.05 9.51 6.88
N GLU A 31 -19.73 9.66 6.83
CA GLU A 31 -18.81 8.62 6.37
C GLU A 31 -18.66 7.51 7.42
N LYS A 32 -18.26 6.31 6.98
CA LYS A 32 -18.12 5.12 7.84
C LYS A 32 -17.14 5.34 9.01
N ASP A 33 -16.07 6.10 8.77
CA ASP A 33 -14.97 6.33 9.71
C ASP A 33 -15.17 7.61 10.55
N ARG A 34 -16.38 8.18 10.60
CA ARG A 34 -16.66 9.46 11.29
C ARG A 34 -16.25 9.52 12.77
N GLN A 35 -16.11 8.38 13.43
CA GLN A 35 -15.68 8.29 14.84
C GLN A 35 -14.35 9.02 15.09
N VAL A 36 -13.39 8.95 14.15
CA VAL A 36 -12.10 9.64 14.31
C VAL A 36 -12.23 11.18 14.23
N LEU A 37 -13.33 11.68 13.68
CA LEU A 37 -13.64 13.11 13.64
C LEU A 37 -14.50 13.54 14.84
N GLU A 38 -15.44 12.69 15.26
CA GLU A 38 -16.30 12.92 16.43
C GLU A 38 -15.51 12.91 17.74
N ASP A 39 -14.53 12.00 17.85
CA ASP A 39 -13.59 11.87 18.98
C ASP A 39 -12.16 12.33 18.61
N PHE A 40 -12.06 13.33 17.73
CA PHE A 40 -10.77 13.95 17.43
C PHE A 40 -10.03 14.54 18.64
N PRO A 41 -10.69 15.00 19.73
CA PRO A 41 -10.02 15.41 20.97
C PRO A 41 -9.02 14.36 21.49
N THR A 42 -9.38 13.08 21.49
CA THR A 42 -8.50 11.97 21.90
C THR A 42 -7.28 11.85 20.99
N ILE A 43 -7.47 11.90 19.67
CA ILE A 43 -6.36 11.82 18.69
C ILE A 43 -5.42 13.02 18.84
N SER A 44 -5.98 14.22 18.96
CA SER A 44 -5.21 15.45 19.08
C SER A 44 -4.45 15.53 20.41
N LEU A 45 -5.00 14.95 21.48
CA LEU A 45 -4.32 14.80 22.77
C LEU A 45 -3.06 13.94 22.62
N GLU A 46 -3.17 12.76 22.03
CA GLU A 46 -2.03 11.88 21.83
C GLU A 46 -1.00 12.48 20.85
N PHE A 47 -1.46 13.18 19.81
CA PHE A 47 -0.57 13.96 18.95
C PHE A 47 0.25 14.99 19.75
N ARG A 48 -0.39 15.77 20.62
CA ARG A 48 0.29 16.79 21.46
C ARG A 48 1.22 16.17 22.51
N ASN A 49 1.05 14.90 22.85
CA ASN A 49 1.95 14.14 23.73
C ASN A 49 3.24 13.67 23.02
N LEU A 50 3.29 13.68 21.69
CA LEU A 50 4.47 13.27 20.94
C LEU A 50 5.63 14.26 21.14
N ALA A 51 6.87 13.81 20.92
CA ALA A 51 8.00 14.74 20.83
C ALA A 51 7.79 15.75 19.69
N GLU A 52 8.22 17.00 19.90
CA GLU A 52 8.03 18.12 18.96
C GLU A 52 8.53 17.82 17.54
N LYS A 53 9.64 17.06 17.42
CA LYS A 53 10.18 16.63 16.12
C LYS A 53 9.18 15.82 15.29
N TYR A 54 8.30 15.03 15.92
CA TYR A 54 7.25 14.29 15.22
C TYR A 54 6.03 15.15 14.96
N GLN A 55 5.63 15.98 15.92
CA GLN A 55 4.51 16.92 15.77
C GLN A 55 4.71 17.85 14.56
N THR A 56 5.92 18.39 14.42
CA THR A 56 6.30 19.30 13.34
C THR A 56 6.15 18.65 11.97
N VAL A 57 6.58 17.39 11.82
CA VAL A 57 6.44 16.65 10.55
C VAL A 57 4.97 16.43 10.21
N ILE A 58 4.20 15.90 11.16
CA ILE A 58 2.78 15.59 10.95
C ILE A 58 1.98 16.85 10.60
N ALA A 59 2.15 17.94 11.37
CA ALA A 59 1.44 19.19 11.13
C ALA A 59 1.79 19.81 9.76
N ASP A 60 3.07 19.80 9.36
CA ASP A 60 3.48 20.30 8.04
C ASP A 60 2.88 19.47 6.89
N ILE A 61 2.90 18.14 7.02
CA ILE A 61 2.28 17.24 6.03
C ILE A 61 0.78 17.45 5.96
N CYS A 62 0.07 17.49 7.10
CA CYS A 62 -1.37 17.79 7.14
C CYS A 62 -1.71 19.11 6.45
N ARG A 63 -0.92 20.17 6.68
CA ARG A 63 -1.11 21.47 6.04
C ARG A 63 -0.97 21.37 4.52
N ARG A 64 0.11 20.75 4.03
CA ARG A 64 0.38 20.60 2.59
C ARG A 64 -0.66 19.71 1.90
N MET A 65 -1.06 18.61 2.52
CA MET A 65 -2.13 17.74 2.04
C MET A 65 -3.45 18.48 1.99
N GLY A 66 -3.80 19.24 3.03
CA GLY A 66 -5.03 20.05 3.07
C GLY A 66 -5.14 21.05 1.94
N ILE A 67 -4.05 21.78 1.64
CA ILE A 67 -3.96 22.70 0.49
C ILE A 67 -4.20 21.94 -0.83
N GLY A 68 -3.48 20.83 -1.03
CA GLY A 68 -3.58 20.04 -2.24
C GLY A 68 -4.96 19.40 -2.45
N MET A 69 -5.55 18.85 -1.40
CA MET A 69 -6.89 18.27 -1.44
C MET A 69 -7.94 19.34 -1.79
N ALA A 70 -7.82 20.55 -1.24
CA ALA A 70 -8.72 21.66 -1.56
C ALA A 70 -8.60 22.08 -3.04
N GLU A 71 -7.40 22.05 -3.61
CA GLU A 71 -7.14 22.35 -5.02
C GLU A 71 -7.92 21.42 -5.96
N PHE A 72 -8.04 20.14 -5.62
CA PHE A 72 -8.71 19.12 -6.45
C PHE A 72 -10.21 18.95 -6.16
N LEU A 73 -10.82 19.78 -5.30
CA LEU A 73 -12.27 19.73 -5.07
C LEU A 73 -13.10 20.22 -6.26
N ASN A 74 -12.56 21.15 -7.05
CA ASN A 74 -13.26 21.83 -8.14
C ASN A 74 -12.72 21.47 -9.53
N LYS A 75 -11.86 20.45 -9.62
CA LYS A 75 -11.31 19.98 -10.91
C LYS A 75 -11.13 18.48 -10.91
N HIS A 76 -11.30 17.89 -12.10
CA HIS A 76 -10.93 16.52 -12.36
C HIS A 76 -9.45 16.42 -12.73
N VAL A 77 -8.90 15.21 -12.65
CA VAL A 77 -7.54 14.91 -13.10
C VAL A 77 -7.51 14.91 -14.62
N THR A 78 -6.79 15.85 -15.22
CA THR A 78 -6.72 16.01 -16.68
C THR A 78 -5.52 15.28 -17.26
N SER A 79 -4.30 15.75 -17.01
CA SER A 79 -3.07 15.16 -17.56
C SER A 79 -2.46 14.10 -16.65
N GLU A 80 -1.52 13.32 -17.18
CA GLU A 80 -0.70 12.41 -16.36
C GLU A 80 0.10 13.18 -15.28
N GLN A 81 0.54 14.40 -15.59
CA GLN A 81 1.22 15.28 -14.63
C GLN A 81 0.29 15.74 -13.50
N GLU A 82 -0.97 16.08 -13.80
CA GLU A 82 -1.97 16.38 -12.78
C GLU A 82 -2.34 15.15 -11.96
N TRP A 83 -2.26 13.95 -12.56
CA TRP A 83 -2.45 12.70 -11.83
C TRP A 83 -1.31 12.45 -10.84
N ASP A 84 -0.06 12.70 -11.24
CA ASP A 84 1.09 12.69 -10.33
C ASP A 84 0.94 13.73 -9.22
N LYS A 85 0.46 14.94 -9.55
CA LYS A 85 0.23 16.01 -8.57
C LYS A 85 -0.87 15.64 -7.57
N TYR A 86 -1.98 15.08 -8.04
CA TYR A 86 -3.04 14.56 -7.18
C TYR A 86 -2.50 13.47 -6.24
N CYS A 87 -1.80 12.48 -6.80
CA CYS A 87 -1.21 11.39 -6.03
C CYS A 87 -0.14 11.88 -5.04
N HIS A 88 0.62 12.91 -5.40
CA HIS A 88 1.55 13.58 -4.49
C HIS A 88 0.82 14.10 -3.25
N TYR A 89 -0.27 14.83 -3.45
CA TYR A 89 -1.01 15.41 -2.34
C TYR A 89 -1.67 14.39 -1.42
N VAL A 90 -2.20 13.29 -1.95
CA VAL A 90 -2.98 12.34 -1.13
C VAL A 90 -2.16 11.13 -0.64
N ALA A 91 -0.99 10.85 -1.22
CA ALA A 91 -0.18 9.69 -0.87
C ALA A 91 1.34 9.95 -0.89
N GLY A 92 1.85 10.71 -1.86
CA GLY A 92 3.28 11.04 -1.92
C GLY A 92 3.78 11.80 -0.68
N LEU A 93 2.98 12.76 -0.20
CA LEU A 93 3.23 13.48 1.06
C LEU A 93 3.18 12.57 2.29
N VAL A 94 2.39 11.49 2.26
CA VAL A 94 2.37 10.49 3.33
C VAL A 94 3.70 9.73 3.35
N GLY A 95 4.21 9.33 2.17
CA GLY A 95 5.55 8.75 2.03
C GLY A 95 6.63 9.68 2.61
N ILE A 96 6.66 10.95 2.17
CA ILE A 96 7.61 11.96 2.66
C ILE A 96 7.49 12.17 4.18
N GLY A 97 6.27 12.23 4.71
CA GLY A 97 6.02 12.37 6.15
C GLY A 97 6.59 11.21 6.95
N LEU A 98 6.27 9.98 6.56
CA LEU A 98 6.78 8.77 7.19
C LEU A 98 8.31 8.69 7.13
N SER A 99 8.91 8.99 5.97
CA SER A 99 10.36 9.02 5.83
C SER A 99 11.03 10.01 6.78
N ARG A 100 10.47 11.21 6.92
CA ARG A 100 10.94 12.22 7.88
C ARG A 100 10.78 11.74 9.32
N LEU A 101 9.69 11.02 9.66
CA LEU A 101 9.51 10.42 10.99
C LEU A 101 10.57 9.35 11.27
N PHE A 102 10.89 8.50 10.29
CA PHE A 102 11.92 7.46 10.46
C PHE A 102 13.30 8.07 10.72
N SER A 103 13.73 9.06 9.92
CA SER A 103 14.99 9.75 10.16
C SER A 103 14.97 10.55 11.46
N ALA A 104 13.87 11.25 11.79
CA ALA A 104 13.73 11.99 13.04
C ALA A 104 13.77 11.07 14.27
N SER A 105 13.35 9.81 14.14
CA SER A 105 13.43 8.81 15.20
C SER A 105 14.82 8.22 15.40
N GLU A 106 15.77 8.53 14.51
CA GLU A 106 17.15 8.00 14.50
C GLU A 106 17.22 6.47 14.27
N PHE A 107 16.10 5.84 13.91
CA PHE A 107 16.08 4.44 13.45
C PHE A 107 16.56 4.27 12.01
N GLU A 108 16.55 5.36 11.23
CA GLU A 108 17.01 5.37 9.85
C GLU A 108 17.95 6.57 9.61
N ASP A 109 18.82 6.44 8.61
CA ASP A 109 19.73 7.51 8.19
C ASP A 109 18.97 8.76 7.73
N ALA A 110 19.59 9.94 7.86
CA ALA A 110 19.01 11.22 7.45
C ALA A 110 18.56 11.24 5.98
N LEU A 111 19.30 10.55 5.10
CA LEU A 111 19.02 10.43 3.68
C LEU A 111 17.59 9.91 3.40
N VAL A 112 17.04 9.05 4.26
CA VAL A 112 15.68 8.51 4.09
C VAL A 112 14.65 9.64 4.12
N GLY A 113 14.75 10.56 5.08
CA GLY A 113 13.87 11.71 5.22
C GLY A 113 14.15 12.87 4.25
N GLU A 114 15.37 12.95 3.70
CA GLU A 114 15.79 14.00 2.76
C GLU A 114 15.43 13.70 1.30
N ASP A 115 15.51 12.43 0.87
CA ASP A 115 15.19 12.03 -0.50
C ASP A 115 13.67 11.96 -0.72
N THR A 116 13.08 13.15 -0.86
CA THR A 116 11.64 13.31 -1.07
C THR A 116 11.15 12.73 -2.39
N GLU A 117 12.02 12.57 -3.40
CA GLU A 117 11.66 12.01 -4.70
C GLU A 117 11.30 10.52 -4.54
N ARG A 118 12.20 9.74 -3.93
CA ARG A 118 11.96 8.29 -3.71
C ARG A 118 10.83 8.05 -2.72
N ALA A 119 10.74 8.88 -1.67
CA ALA A 119 9.63 8.82 -0.72
C ALA A 119 8.27 9.15 -1.39
N ASN A 120 8.25 10.10 -2.33
CA ASN A 120 7.07 10.42 -3.11
C ASN A 120 6.66 9.23 -4.01
N SER A 121 7.61 8.62 -4.72
CA SER A 121 7.36 7.46 -5.58
C SER A 121 6.78 6.26 -4.81
N MET A 122 7.20 6.03 -3.56
CA MET A 122 6.59 5.03 -2.67
C MET A 122 5.08 5.26 -2.47
N GLY A 123 4.65 6.52 -2.33
CA GLY A 123 3.22 6.87 -2.19
C GLY A 123 2.47 6.82 -3.52
N LEU A 124 3.07 7.33 -4.60
CA LEU A 124 2.47 7.33 -5.94
C LEU A 124 2.20 5.90 -6.43
N PHE A 125 3.14 4.97 -6.23
CA PHE A 125 2.96 3.58 -6.64
C PHE A 125 1.73 2.93 -5.99
N LEU A 126 1.56 3.11 -4.67
CA LEU A 126 0.41 2.59 -3.93
C LEU A 126 -0.90 3.25 -4.39
N GLN A 127 -0.89 4.58 -4.52
CA GLN A 127 -2.10 5.33 -4.86
C GLN A 127 -2.58 5.05 -6.28
N LYS A 128 -1.68 5.01 -7.25
CA LYS A 128 -2.02 4.67 -8.64
C LYS A 128 -2.54 3.25 -8.74
N THR A 129 -1.94 2.30 -8.02
CA THR A 129 -2.43 0.91 -7.96
C THR A 129 -3.86 0.84 -7.44
N ASN A 130 -4.20 1.57 -6.38
CA ASN A 130 -5.56 1.62 -5.85
C ASN A 130 -6.53 2.28 -6.84
N ILE A 131 -6.18 3.46 -7.40
CA ILE A 131 -7.01 4.15 -8.40
C ILE A 131 -7.31 3.26 -9.62
N ILE A 132 -6.32 2.48 -10.07
CA ILE A 132 -6.50 1.55 -11.18
C ILE A 132 -7.48 0.44 -10.80
N ARG A 133 -7.28 -0.19 -9.64
CA ARG A 133 -8.03 -1.37 -9.21
C ARG A 133 -9.45 -1.05 -8.77
N ASP A 134 -9.69 0.14 -8.19
CA ASP A 134 -10.98 0.54 -7.63
C ASP A 134 -11.88 1.31 -8.63
N TYR A 135 -11.55 1.29 -9.94
CA TYR A 135 -12.29 1.98 -11.01
C TYR A 135 -13.82 1.89 -10.87
N LEU A 136 -14.36 0.67 -10.70
CA LEU A 136 -15.81 0.47 -10.69
C LEU A 136 -16.46 0.97 -9.41
N GLU A 137 -15.79 0.84 -8.26
CA GLU A 137 -16.26 1.37 -6.97
C GLU A 137 -16.31 2.90 -7.02
N ASP A 138 -15.26 3.53 -7.56
CA ASP A 138 -15.21 4.98 -7.74
C ASP A 138 -16.30 5.47 -8.70
N GLN A 139 -16.52 4.77 -9.82
CA GLN A 139 -17.60 5.12 -10.76
C GLN A 139 -19.00 5.03 -10.12
N GLN A 140 -19.26 3.99 -9.31
CA GLN A 140 -20.54 3.84 -8.60
C GLN A 140 -20.77 4.95 -7.57
N GLU A 141 -19.70 5.47 -6.99
CA GLU A 141 -19.75 6.57 -6.02
C GLU A 141 -19.60 7.96 -6.67
N GLY A 142 -19.59 8.03 -8.01
CA GLY A 142 -19.52 9.28 -8.77
C GLY A 142 -18.16 9.98 -8.70
N ARG A 143 -17.08 9.21 -8.53
CA ARG A 143 -15.70 9.69 -8.49
C ARG A 143 -14.92 9.28 -9.73
N GLU A 144 -14.06 10.17 -10.20
CA GLU A 144 -13.26 9.96 -11.40
C GLU A 144 -11.81 10.40 -11.15
N PHE A 145 -10.89 9.43 -11.15
CA PHE A 145 -9.47 9.66 -10.84
C PHE A 145 -8.52 9.27 -11.97
N TRP A 146 -8.99 8.55 -12.99
CA TRP A 146 -8.17 8.23 -14.16
C TRP A 146 -7.93 9.51 -14.97
N PRO A 147 -6.68 9.78 -15.43
CA PRO A 147 -6.36 11.01 -16.14
C PRO A 147 -7.08 11.10 -17.48
N GLN A 148 -7.81 12.20 -17.70
CA GLN A 148 -8.55 12.47 -18.94
C GLN A 148 -7.69 12.33 -20.20
N GLU A 149 -6.46 12.83 -20.19
CA GLU A 149 -5.51 12.75 -21.30
C GLU A 149 -5.28 11.31 -21.78
N VAL A 150 -5.39 10.33 -20.87
CA VAL A 150 -5.24 8.91 -21.20
C VAL A 150 -6.57 8.34 -21.65
N TRP A 151 -7.60 8.35 -20.78
CA TRP A 151 -8.84 7.61 -21.07
C TRP A 151 -9.64 8.21 -22.24
N SER A 152 -9.53 9.51 -22.49
CA SER A 152 -10.28 10.18 -23.56
C SER A 152 -9.82 9.80 -24.97
N ARG A 153 -8.65 9.16 -25.09
CA ARG A 153 -8.18 8.55 -26.35
C ARG A 153 -8.93 7.27 -26.71
N TYR A 154 -9.58 6.65 -25.72
CA TYR A 154 -10.26 5.37 -25.87
C TYR A 154 -11.78 5.55 -25.91
N VAL A 155 -12.35 6.39 -25.04
CA VAL A 155 -13.80 6.59 -24.91
C VAL A 155 -14.15 8.06 -24.67
N LYS A 156 -15.43 8.43 -24.85
CA LYS A 156 -15.88 9.82 -24.70
C LYS A 156 -16.10 10.22 -23.24
N LYS A 157 -16.44 9.27 -22.37
CA LYS A 157 -16.60 9.48 -20.93
C LYS A 157 -15.96 8.32 -20.18
N LEU A 158 -15.34 8.57 -19.02
CA LEU A 158 -14.68 7.52 -18.25
C LEU A 158 -15.63 6.37 -17.86
N GLY A 159 -16.87 6.67 -17.51
CA GLY A 159 -17.90 5.68 -17.21
C GLY A 159 -18.31 4.77 -18.39
N ASP A 160 -17.92 5.10 -19.63
CA ASP A 160 -18.21 4.26 -20.78
C ASP A 160 -17.43 2.93 -20.75
N PHE A 161 -16.34 2.81 -19.98
CA PHE A 161 -15.61 1.54 -19.80
C PHE A 161 -16.40 0.48 -19.03
N ALA A 162 -17.43 0.87 -18.26
CA ALA A 162 -18.33 -0.09 -17.60
C ALA A 162 -19.29 -0.77 -18.61
N LYS A 163 -19.38 -0.28 -19.84
CA LYS A 163 -20.25 -0.84 -20.87
C LYS A 163 -19.56 -2.02 -21.58
N PRO A 164 -20.23 -3.18 -21.74
CA PRO A 164 -19.62 -4.37 -22.34
C PRO A 164 -19.01 -4.15 -23.72
N GLU A 165 -19.61 -3.28 -24.54
CA GLU A 165 -19.14 -2.96 -25.89
C GLU A 165 -17.79 -2.23 -25.94
N ASN A 166 -17.35 -1.61 -24.85
CA ASN A 166 -16.08 -0.89 -24.77
C ASN A 166 -14.98 -1.67 -24.04
N ILE A 167 -15.21 -2.95 -23.72
CA ILE A 167 -14.32 -3.71 -22.82
C ILE A 167 -12.89 -3.83 -23.35
N ASP A 168 -12.70 -3.95 -24.67
CA ASP A 168 -11.35 -4.06 -25.25
C ASP A 168 -10.59 -2.73 -25.13
N LEU A 169 -11.26 -1.61 -25.38
CA LEU A 169 -10.70 -0.27 -25.21
C LEU A 169 -10.41 0.04 -23.73
N ALA A 170 -11.28 -0.42 -22.84
CA ALA A 170 -11.10 -0.33 -21.39
C ALA A 170 -9.83 -1.04 -20.94
N VAL A 171 -9.63 -2.27 -21.42
CA VAL A 171 -8.43 -3.07 -21.10
C VAL A 171 -7.16 -2.43 -21.66
N GLN A 172 -7.19 -1.83 -22.85
CA GLN A 172 -6.03 -1.10 -23.39
C GLN A 172 -5.68 0.13 -22.53
N CYS A 173 -6.68 0.91 -22.10
CA CYS A 173 -6.47 2.03 -21.18
C CYS A 173 -5.94 1.57 -19.82
N LEU A 174 -6.45 0.45 -19.30
CA LEU A 174 -5.97 -0.19 -18.07
C LEU A 174 -4.49 -0.55 -18.18
N ASN A 175 -4.08 -1.19 -19.27
CA ASN A 175 -2.69 -1.57 -19.50
C ASN A 175 -1.78 -0.34 -19.57
N GLU A 176 -2.21 0.74 -20.21
CA GLU A 176 -1.45 2.00 -20.25
C GLU A 176 -1.25 2.60 -18.85
N LEU A 177 -2.30 2.66 -18.01
CA LEU A 177 -2.19 3.19 -16.65
C LEU A 177 -1.35 2.30 -15.73
N ILE A 178 -1.44 0.98 -15.87
CA ILE A 178 -0.55 0.06 -15.14
C ILE A 178 0.89 0.32 -15.56
N THR A 179 1.15 0.42 -16.86
CA THR A 179 2.50 0.72 -17.38
C THR A 179 3.03 2.04 -16.84
N ASN A 180 2.20 3.09 -16.73
CA ASN A 180 2.57 4.32 -16.03
C ASN A 180 2.97 4.03 -14.57
N ALA A 181 2.14 3.30 -13.80
CA ALA A 181 2.44 2.98 -12.41
C ALA A 181 3.75 2.18 -12.22
N LEU A 182 4.11 1.29 -13.17
CA LEU A 182 5.36 0.53 -13.12
C LEU A 182 6.63 1.41 -13.12
N HIS A 183 6.55 2.64 -13.61
CA HIS A 183 7.70 3.57 -13.64
C HIS A 183 8.17 3.98 -12.24
N HIS A 184 7.36 3.78 -11.20
CA HIS A 184 7.75 4.06 -9.80
C HIS A 184 8.56 2.93 -9.14
N ILE A 185 8.57 1.72 -9.72
CA ILE A 185 9.23 0.55 -9.10
C ILE A 185 10.74 0.74 -8.90
N PRO A 186 11.51 1.31 -9.85
CA PRO A 186 12.93 1.59 -9.64
C PRO A 186 13.21 2.41 -8.38
N ASP A 187 12.35 3.38 -8.10
CA ASP A 187 12.44 4.24 -6.94
C ASP A 187 12.04 3.52 -5.66
N VAL A 188 10.98 2.71 -5.71
CA VAL A 188 10.56 1.85 -4.61
C VAL A 188 11.69 0.92 -4.18
N ILE A 189 12.34 0.25 -5.13
CA ILE A 189 13.48 -0.64 -4.83
C ILE A 189 14.63 0.16 -4.22
N THR A 190 14.93 1.35 -4.77
CA THR A 190 15.98 2.23 -4.24
C THR A 190 15.69 2.67 -2.81
N TYR A 191 14.46 3.11 -2.53
CA TYR A 191 14.01 3.52 -1.20
C TYR A 191 14.16 2.38 -0.19
N LEU A 192 13.55 1.22 -0.48
CA LEU A 192 13.59 0.06 0.42
C LEU A 192 15.02 -0.45 0.68
N SER A 193 15.93 -0.30 -0.30
CA SER A 193 17.33 -0.72 -0.14
C SER A 193 18.15 0.10 0.86
N ARG A 194 17.66 1.29 1.21
CA ARG A 194 18.32 2.20 2.16
C ARG A 194 17.89 1.96 3.60
N LEU A 195 16.74 1.32 3.81
CA LEU A 195 16.23 1.05 5.15
C LEU A 195 17.13 0.06 5.90
N ARG A 196 17.36 0.35 7.18
CA ARG A 196 18.24 -0.41 8.08
C ARG A 196 17.47 -1.07 9.21
N ASN A 197 16.40 -0.43 9.69
CA ASN A 197 15.58 -0.95 10.77
C ASN A 197 14.57 -1.98 10.23
N GLN A 198 14.57 -3.18 10.80
CA GLN A 198 13.71 -4.28 10.33
C GLN A 198 12.21 -3.97 10.42
N SER A 199 11.78 -3.26 11.46
CA SER A 199 10.36 -2.92 11.62
C SER A 199 9.92 -1.87 10.60
N VAL A 200 10.78 -0.88 10.32
CA VAL A 200 10.55 0.14 9.27
C VAL A 200 10.57 -0.52 7.90
N PHE A 201 11.50 -1.44 7.65
CA PHE A 201 11.56 -2.22 6.42
C PHE A 201 10.26 -2.98 6.17
N ASN A 202 9.80 -3.77 7.15
CA ASN A 202 8.57 -4.55 7.02
C ASN A 202 7.36 -3.64 6.77
N PHE A 203 7.25 -2.55 7.55
CA PHE A 203 6.18 -1.56 7.40
C PHE A 203 6.16 -0.95 5.99
N CYS A 204 7.32 -0.62 5.43
CA CYS A 204 7.43 -0.03 4.10
C CYS A 204 7.29 -1.06 2.97
N ALA A 205 7.82 -2.27 3.12
CA ALA A 205 7.90 -3.27 2.05
C ALA A 205 6.56 -3.98 1.82
N ILE A 206 5.82 -4.30 2.89
CA ILE A 206 4.55 -5.04 2.80
C ILE A 206 3.54 -4.38 1.84
N PRO A 207 3.23 -3.07 1.96
CA PRO A 207 2.31 -2.42 1.03
C PRO A 207 2.79 -2.47 -0.42
N GLN A 208 4.11 -2.37 -0.66
CA GLN A 208 4.69 -2.35 -2.00
C GLN A 208 4.58 -3.71 -2.68
N VAL A 209 4.86 -4.80 -1.96
CA VAL A 209 4.70 -6.16 -2.51
C VAL A 209 3.23 -6.53 -2.73
N MET A 210 2.32 -5.98 -1.93
CA MET A 210 0.88 -6.14 -2.16
C MET A 210 0.41 -5.34 -3.39
N ALA A 211 0.95 -4.15 -3.60
CA ALA A 211 0.61 -3.32 -4.76
C ALA A 211 1.10 -3.96 -6.07
N ILE A 212 2.34 -4.46 -6.14
CA ILE A 212 2.83 -5.16 -7.35
C ILE A 212 2.02 -6.43 -7.66
N ALA A 213 1.64 -7.20 -6.64
CA ALA A 213 0.76 -8.36 -6.79
C ALA A 213 -0.64 -7.95 -7.32
N THR A 214 -1.15 -6.81 -6.86
CA THR A 214 -2.44 -6.25 -7.29
C THR A 214 -2.37 -5.76 -8.74
N LEU A 215 -1.30 -5.07 -9.14
CA LEU A 215 -1.09 -4.66 -10.53
C LEU A 215 -1.01 -5.88 -11.45
N ALA A 216 -0.29 -6.93 -11.05
CA ALA A 216 -0.26 -8.19 -11.81
C ALA A 216 -1.66 -8.81 -11.94
N ALA A 217 -2.44 -8.85 -10.85
CA ALA A 217 -3.82 -9.35 -10.92
C ALA A 217 -4.72 -8.50 -11.84
N CYS A 218 -4.50 -7.19 -11.92
CA CYS A 218 -5.27 -6.27 -12.76
C CYS A 218 -4.81 -6.24 -14.23
N TYR A 219 -3.55 -6.54 -14.54
CA TYR A 219 -2.98 -6.37 -15.87
C TYR A 219 -3.74 -7.17 -16.94
N ASN A 220 -4.18 -6.52 -18.02
CA ASN A 220 -4.95 -7.17 -19.09
C ASN A 220 -6.21 -7.93 -18.59
N ASN A 221 -6.85 -7.47 -17.49
CA ASN A 221 -7.95 -8.19 -16.84
C ASN A 221 -9.28 -7.42 -16.93
N GLN A 222 -10.23 -7.98 -17.69
CA GLN A 222 -11.58 -7.43 -17.85
C GLN A 222 -12.37 -7.31 -16.54
N GLN A 223 -12.01 -8.08 -15.49
CA GLN A 223 -12.73 -8.07 -14.22
C GLN A 223 -12.63 -6.74 -13.47
N VAL A 224 -11.61 -5.92 -13.76
CA VAL A 224 -11.48 -4.55 -13.21
C VAL A 224 -12.71 -3.69 -13.53
N PHE A 225 -13.37 -3.95 -14.68
CA PHE A 225 -14.55 -3.20 -15.14
C PHE A 225 -15.88 -3.87 -14.78
N LYS A 226 -15.84 -5.07 -14.20
CA LYS A 226 -17.04 -5.89 -13.92
C LYS A 226 -17.25 -6.15 -12.43
N GLY A 227 -16.21 -5.97 -11.61
CA GLY A 227 -16.25 -6.25 -10.19
C GLY A 227 -14.95 -5.86 -9.49
N VAL A 228 -14.66 -6.58 -8.41
CA VAL A 228 -13.55 -6.26 -7.51
C VAL A 228 -12.42 -7.26 -7.71
N VAL A 229 -11.29 -6.79 -8.24
CA VAL A 229 -10.05 -7.58 -8.31
C VAL A 229 -9.28 -7.40 -7.01
N LYS A 230 -9.16 -8.48 -6.22
CA LYS A 230 -8.41 -8.49 -4.96
C LYS A 230 -7.51 -9.70 -4.88
N ILE A 231 -6.29 -9.49 -4.39
CA ILE A 231 -5.42 -10.61 -3.98
C ILE A 231 -6.09 -11.39 -2.85
N ARG A 232 -5.93 -12.71 -2.86
CA ARG A 232 -6.56 -13.57 -1.84
C ARG A 232 -5.88 -13.37 -0.48
N LYS A 233 -6.63 -13.53 0.62
CA LYS A 233 -6.08 -13.40 1.98
C LYS A 233 -4.86 -14.29 2.22
N GLY A 234 -4.88 -15.54 1.77
CA GLY A 234 -3.74 -16.45 1.88
C GLY A 234 -2.49 -15.93 1.15
N GLN A 235 -2.65 -15.41 -0.06
CA GLN A 235 -1.56 -14.79 -0.82
C GLN A 235 -1.01 -13.54 -0.12
N ALA A 236 -1.88 -12.69 0.44
CA ALA A 236 -1.46 -11.53 1.22
C ALA A 236 -0.64 -11.93 2.46
N VAL A 237 -1.05 -13.00 3.16
CA VAL A 237 -0.29 -13.53 4.32
C VAL A 237 1.10 -13.99 3.90
N THR A 238 1.21 -14.76 2.82
CA THR A 238 2.53 -15.17 2.28
C THR A 238 3.39 -13.96 1.95
N LEU A 239 2.85 -12.96 1.26
CA LEU A 239 3.58 -11.73 0.94
C LEU A 239 4.06 -10.99 2.20
N MET A 240 3.23 -10.92 3.23
CA MET A 240 3.60 -10.30 4.51
C MET A 240 4.73 -11.05 5.23
N MET A 241 4.74 -12.38 5.16
CA MET A 241 5.76 -13.22 5.77
C MET A 241 7.10 -13.17 5.00
N ASP A 242 7.03 -13.08 3.68
CA ASP A 242 8.22 -13.16 2.81
C ASP A 242 8.92 -11.81 2.62
N ALA A 243 8.18 -10.69 2.68
CA ALA A 243 8.70 -9.33 2.43
C ALA A 243 9.49 -8.75 3.61
N THR A 244 10.51 -9.47 4.09
CA THR A 244 11.31 -9.13 5.28
C THR A 244 12.75 -8.76 4.96
N ASN A 245 13.20 -8.86 3.71
CA ASN A 245 14.52 -8.42 3.29
C ASN A 245 14.54 -8.06 1.80
N MET A 246 15.54 -7.27 1.38
CA MET A 246 15.63 -6.78 0.00
C MET A 246 15.71 -7.88 -1.07
N PRO A 247 16.53 -8.95 -0.91
CA PRO A 247 16.52 -10.06 -1.88
C PRO A 247 15.14 -10.69 -2.07
N ALA A 248 14.42 -10.95 -0.97
CA ALA A 248 13.06 -11.51 -1.03
C ALA A 248 12.08 -10.54 -1.70
N VAL A 249 12.09 -9.25 -1.34
CA VAL A 249 11.25 -8.23 -1.98
C VAL A 249 11.54 -8.11 -3.47
N LYS A 250 12.81 -8.08 -3.88
CA LYS A 250 13.19 -8.06 -5.31
C LYS A 250 12.70 -9.31 -6.04
N ALA A 251 12.85 -10.50 -5.45
CA ALA A 251 12.37 -11.74 -6.04
C ALA A 251 10.85 -11.70 -6.25
N ILE A 252 10.09 -11.21 -5.26
CA ILE A 252 8.64 -11.03 -5.38
C ILE A 252 8.29 -10.05 -6.51
N ILE A 253 8.94 -8.89 -6.56
CA ILE A 253 8.72 -7.89 -7.61
C ILE A 253 9.01 -8.51 -8.98
N TYR A 254 10.15 -9.18 -9.15
CA TYR A 254 10.54 -9.78 -10.42
C TYR A 254 9.58 -10.89 -10.85
N GLN A 255 9.09 -11.72 -9.92
CA GLN A 255 8.09 -12.74 -10.21
C GLN A 255 6.81 -12.13 -10.78
N TYR A 256 6.24 -11.10 -10.15
CA TYR A 256 5.03 -10.45 -10.65
C TYR A 256 5.27 -9.64 -11.93
N MET A 257 6.49 -9.10 -12.12
CA MET A 257 6.88 -8.48 -13.39
C MET A 257 7.00 -9.50 -14.53
N GLU A 258 7.47 -10.71 -14.26
CA GLU A 258 7.46 -11.80 -15.24
C GLU A 258 6.04 -12.25 -15.59
N GLU A 259 5.16 -12.34 -14.59
CA GLU A 259 3.74 -12.63 -14.82
C GLU A 259 3.10 -11.59 -15.75
N ILE A 260 3.32 -10.30 -15.49
CA ILE A 260 2.86 -9.23 -16.37
C ILE A 260 3.48 -9.37 -17.77
N TYR A 261 4.80 -9.58 -17.85
CA TYR A 261 5.54 -9.66 -19.11
C TYR A 261 4.99 -10.74 -20.05
N HIS A 262 4.68 -11.92 -19.52
CA HIS A 262 4.09 -13.02 -20.31
C HIS A 262 2.62 -12.80 -20.68
N ARG A 263 1.93 -11.86 -20.05
CA ARG A 263 0.52 -11.52 -20.31
C ARG A 263 0.35 -10.32 -21.24
N ILE A 264 1.44 -9.70 -21.72
CA ILE A 264 1.41 -8.55 -22.65
C ILE A 264 0.92 -9.01 -24.02
N PRO A 265 -0.26 -8.55 -24.50
CA PRO A 265 -0.70 -8.83 -25.86
C PRO A 265 0.18 -8.09 -26.87
N ASP A 266 0.53 -8.73 -27.99
CA ASP A 266 1.28 -8.08 -29.06
C ASP A 266 0.49 -6.94 -29.74
N SER A 267 -0.84 -7.03 -29.71
CA SER A 267 -1.76 -6.01 -30.21
C SER A 267 -1.99 -4.85 -29.24
N ASP A 268 -1.48 -4.92 -28.01
CA ASP A 268 -1.69 -3.87 -27.02
C ASP A 268 -0.90 -2.60 -27.39
N PRO A 269 -1.54 -1.40 -27.41
CA PRO A 269 -0.88 -0.14 -27.78
C PRO A 269 0.31 0.22 -26.89
N SER A 270 0.33 -0.24 -25.64
CA SER A 270 1.37 0.02 -24.64
C SER A 270 2.37 -1.13 -24.52
N SER A 271 2.27 -2.18 -25.33
CA SER A 271 3.09 -3.39 -25.22
C SER A 271 4.59 -3.11 -25.22
N SER A 272 5.09 -2.28 -26.15
CA SER A 272 6.51 -1.90 -26.23
C SER A 272 6.99 -1.14 -24.99
N LYS A 273 6.22 -0.14 -24.55
CA LYS A 273 6.51 0.66 -23.34
C LYS A 273 6.53 -0.23 -22.09
N THR A 274 5.58 -1.16 -21.99
CA THR A 274 5.48 -2.11 -20.86
C THR A 274 6.69 -3.02 -20.80
N ARG A 275 7.09 -3.60 -21.94
CA ARG A 275 8.30 -4.44 -22.03
C ARG A 275 9.56 -3.65 -21.69
N GLN A 276 9.65 -2.40 -22.14
CA GLN A 276 10.77 -1.52 -21.86
C GLN A 276 10.92 -1.26 -20.36
N ILE A 277 9.86 -0.82 -19.67
CA ILE A 277 9.96 -0.51 -18.23
C ILE A 277 10.26 -1.76 -17.40
N ILE A 278 9.67 -2.91 -17.74
CA ILE A 278 9.99 -4.19 -17.08
C ILE A 278 11.47 -4.56 -17.27
N SER A 279 12.01 -4.34 -18.47
CA SER A 279 13.43 -4.60 -18.76
C SER A 279 14.35 -3.67 -17.96
N THR A 280 14.00 -2.39 -17.83
CA THR A 280 14.71 -1.43 -16.99
C THR A 280 14.74 -1.88 -15.53
N ILE A 281 13.60 -2.30 -14.98
CA ILE A 281 13.50 -2.78 -13.59
C ILE A 281 14.39 -4.01 -13.37
N ARG A 282 14.44 -4.95 -14.32
CA ARG A 282 15.27 -6.17 -14.21
C ARG A 282 16.77 -5.90 -14.26
N THR A 283 17.18 -4.92 -15.05
CA THR A 283 18.60 -4.60 -15.29
C THR A 283 19.18 -3.65 -14.24
N GLN A 284 18.36 -3.12 -13.33
CA GLN A 284 18.80 -2.23 -12.27
C GLN A 284 19.65 -2.99 -11.23
N ASN A 285 20.96 -2.98 -11.43
CA ASN A 285 21.94 -3.43 -10.46
C ASN A 285 22.02 -2.39 -9.32
N LEU A 286 21.54 -2.76 -8.13
CA LEU A 286 21.77 -2.00 -6.90
C LEU A 286 22.83 -2.71 -6.06
N PRO A 287 23.73 -1.98 -5.39
CA PRO A 287 24.74 -2.58 -4.51
C PRO A 287 24.08 -3.43 -3.42
N ASN A 288 24.63 -4.63 -3.19
CA ASN A 288 24.16 -5.54 -2.15
C ASN A 288 24.26 -4.86 -0.78
N CYS A 289 23.12 -4.58 -0.15
CA CYS A 289 23.09 -4.23 1.26
C CYS A 289 23.09 -5.51 2.09
N GLN A 290 24.16 -5.74 2.85
CA GLN A 290 24.23 -6.81 3.84
C GLN A 290 23.40 -6.39 5.06
N LEU A 291 22.25 -7.03 5.27
CA LEU A 291 21.57 -6.98 6.56
C LEU A 291 22.24 -7.99 7.50
N ILE A 292 22.54 -7.54 8.72
CA ILE A 292 22.96 -8.42 9.81
C ILE A 292 21.74 -9.23 10.23
N SER A 293 21.64 -10.46 9.71
CA SER A 293 20.62 -11.42 10.11
C SER A 293 20.82 -11.78 11.58
N ARG A 294 19.87 -11.39 12.45
CA ARG A 294 19.61 -12.16 13.66
C ARG A 294 18.74 -13.35 13.25
N SER A 295 19.28 -14.54 13.41
CA SER A 295 18.63 -15.81 13.11
C SER A 295 17.33 -15.97 13.89
N HIS A 296 16.20 -15.60 13.28
CA HIS A 296 14.89 -16.02 13.76
C HIS A 296 14.60 -17.41 13.18
N TYR A 297 14.50 -18.41 14.05
CA TYR A 297 13.96 -19.71 13.68
C TYR A 297 12.54 -19.54 13.15
N SER A 298 12.23 -20.15 12.00
CA SER A 298 10.90 -20.07 11.39
C SER A 298 9.80 -20.51 12.38
N PRO A 299 8.64 -19.82 12.46
CA PRO A 299 7.52 -20.18 13.32
C PRO A 299 7.03 -21.63 13.12
N ILE A 300 7.33 -22.22 11.96
CA ILE A 300 7.04 -23.61 11.63
C ILE A 300 7.80 -24.56 12.56
N TYR A 301 9.08 -24.28 12.85
CA TYR A 301 9.87 -25.11 13.77
C TYR A 301 9.35 -25.03 15.19
N LEU A 302 8.95 -23.84 15.66
CA LEU A 302 8.28 -23.67 16.95
C LEU A 302 6.96 -24.43 17.01
N SER A 303 6.18 -24.41 15.94
CA SER A 303 4.90 -25.14 15.84
C SER A 303 5.11 -26.66 15.84
N PHE A 304 6.13 -27.16 15.13
CA PHE A 304 6.49 -28.58 15.13
C PHE A 304 7.02 -29.04 16.50
N VAL A 305 7.85 -28.23 17.17
CA VAL A 305 8.36 -28.54 18.52
C VAL A 305 7.20 -28.57 19.53
N MET A 306 6.26 -27.62 19.46
CA MET A 306 5.07 -27.60 20.30
C MET A 306 4.17 -28.82 20.05
N LEU A 307 3.98 -29.22 18.79
CA LEU A 307 3.20 -30.41 18.42
C LEU A 307 3.85 -31.69 18.95
N LEU A 308 5.17 -31.83 18.80
CA LEU A 308 5.92 -32.97 19.31
C LEU A 308 5.86 -33.03 20.84
N ALA A 309 6.00 -31.89 21.53
CA ALA A 309 5.88 -31.82 22.97
C ALA A 309 4.48 -32.24 23.46
N ALA A 310 3.42 -31.81 22.77
CA ALA A 310 2.04 -32.19 23.09
C ALA A 310 1.80 -33.69 22.89
N LEU A 311 2.29 -34.27 21.79
CA LEU A 311 2.19 -35.71 21.51
C LEU A 311 2.99 -36.54 22.53
N SER A 312 4.19 -36.10 22.90
CA SER A 312 5.00 -36.76 23.92
C SER A 312 4.36 -36.68 25.30
N TRP A 313 3.79 -35.53 25.68
CA TRP A 313 3.04 -35.38 26.92
C TRP A 313 1.84 -36.32 26.97
N GLN A 314 1.06 -36.36 25.88
CA GLN A 314 -0.10 -37.24 25.80
C GLN A 314 0.31 -38.71 25.94
N TYR A 315 1.36 -39.15 25.23
CA TYR A 315 1.88 -40.52 25.33
C TYR A 315 2.36 -40.89 26.74
N LEU A 316 3.10 -40.01 27.41
CA LEU A 316 3.54 -40.22 28.80
C LEU A 316 2.38 -40.30 29.78
N THR A 317 1.34 -39.47 29.57
CA THR A 317 0.15 -39.47 30.42
C THR A 317 -0.63 -40.79 30.28
N THR A 318 -0.78 -41.30 29.05
CA THR A 318 -1.44 -42.59 28.81
C THR A 318 -0.65 -43.75 29.40
N LEU A 319 0.69 -43.73 29.31
CA LEU A 319 1.54 -44.73 29.95
C LEU A 319 1.41 -44.72 31.47
N SER A 320 1.35 -43.53 32.09
CA SER A 320 1.15 -43.41 33.54
C SER A 320 -0.18 -44.02 33.97
N GLN A 321 -1.27 -43.74 33.24
CA GLN A 321 -2.59 -44.30 33.52
C GLN A 321 -2.62 -45.83 33.38
N VAL A 322 -2.00 -46.38 32.32
CA VAL A 322 -1.89 -47.83 32.12
C VAL A 322 -1.07 -48.49 33.24
N THR A 323 -0.06 -47.80 33.76
CA THR A 323 0.77 -48.32 34.86
C THR A 323 0.01 -48.28 36.19
N GLU A 324 -0.76 -47.23 36.45
CA GLU A 324 -1.64 -47.14 37.64
C GLU A 324 -2.76 -48.20 37.63
N ASP A 325 -3.39 -48.43 36.47
CA ASP A 325 -4.42 -49.46 36.32
C ASP A 325 -3.85 -50.89 36.50
N TYR A 326 -2.59 -51.12 36.12
CA TYR A 326 -1.91 -52.40 36.33
C TYR A 326 -1.54 -52.65 37.80
N VAL A 327 -1.25 -51.57 38.56
CA VAL A 327 -0.93 -51.67 40.00
C VAL A 327 -2.21 -51.89 40.81
N GLN A 328 -3.35 -51.29 40.44
CA GLN A 328 -4.63 -51.51 41.11
C GLN A 328 -5.25 -52.88 40.84
N THR A 329 -4.96 -53.51 39.71
CA THR A 329 -5.47 -54.85 39.37
C THR A 329 -4.62 -56.01 39.92
N GLY A 330 -3.47 -55.72 40.54
CA GLY A 330 -2.56 -56.71 41.14
C GLY A 330 -2.73 -56.96 42.65
N GLU A 331 -3.62 -56.26 43.34
CA GLU A 331 -3.87 -56.42 44.80
C GLU A 331 -5.19 -57.14 45.15
N HIS A 332 -5.58 -58.14 44.36
CA HIS A 332 -6.64 -59.10 44.73
C HIS A 332 -6.21 -60.55 44.57
#